data_AF-A0A0A9WJ80-F1
#
_entry.id   AF-A0A0A9WJ80-F1
#
_cell.length_a   1.000
_cell.length_b   1.000
_cell.length_c   1.000
_cell.angle_alpha   90.00
_cell.angle_beta   90.00
_cell.angle_gamma   90.00
#
_symmetry.space_group_name_H-M   'P 1'
#
loop_
_entity.id
_entity.type
_entity.pdbx_description
1 polymer ?
#
loop_
_entity_poly.entity_id
_entity_poly.type
_entity_poly.pdbx_seq_one_letter_code
_entity_poly.pdbx_strand_id
1 'polypeptide(L)'
;MVYNARKEIMLESIVKWLNAQRLTDGGWASTQDTAWAMKALIEYTNSNRLRDVSGLTVSIEATALSGHTKTIHVNRQNLAQLQKIEIPHAWGTVKVQAKGAGFAILQMTVQYNVDRPRFQTQPPVPAFDLITKAIFHGRNQSHISYSSCQRWTNVNESVRSGMAVLDVTIPTGYIIQQQKLDAYVLTRNVQNLLRARIEGKKVLFYFEYLDDIETCVNFTIERWYPVANMTRYLPVRVYDYYAPERFNESIFDALPTYILNICEVCGSSQCPYCPIYNAAIKLTSSLFIQLIVAVSVVQFWNYYHGRT
;
A
#
# COMPACT_ATOMS: atom_id res chain seq x y z
N MET A 1 -22.86 -9.57 23.93
CA MET A 1 -23.24 -10.87 24.52
C MET A 1 -23.90 -10.71 25.88
N VAL A 2 -23.24 -10.18 26.92
CA VAL A 2 -23.83 -10.08 28.28
C VAL A 2 -25.14 -9.29 28.30
N TYR A 3 -25.14 -8.07 27.73
CA TYR A 3 -26.35 -7.24 27.60
C TYR A 3 -27.47 -7.94 26.83
N ASN A 4 -27.13 -8.72 25.79
CA ASN A 4 -28.11 -9.42 24.97
C ASN A 4 -28.72 -10.61 25.72
N ALA A 5 -27.89 -11.39 26.41
CA ALA A 5 -28.32 -12.49 27.27
C ALA A 5 -29.23 -12.00 28.42
N ARG A 6 -28.93 -10.81 28.97
CA ARG A 6 -29.70 -10.18 30.06
C ARG A 6 -30.90 -9.34 29.58
N LYS A 7 -31.10 -9.17 28.27
CA LYS A 7 -32.15 -8.33 27.66
C LYS A 7 -32.20 -6.92 28.26
N GLU A 8 -31.04 -6.28 28.38
CA GLU A 8 -30.94 -4.96 28.99
C GLU A 8 -31.47 -3.84 28.06
N ILE A 9 -31.92 -2.73 28.66
CA ILE A 9 -32.66 -1.66 27.96
C ILE A 9 -31.76 -0.88 26.97
N MET A 10 -30.44 -0.84 27.20
CA MET A 10 -29.48 -0.06 26.39
C MET A 10 -29.05 -0.74 25.08
N LEU A 11 -29.61 -1.91 24.75
CA LEU A 11 -29.16 -2.73 23.61
C LEU A 11 -29.17 -1.99 22.27
N GLU A 12 -30.23 -1.23 21.99
CA GLU A 12 -30.37 -0.53 20.70
C GLU A 12 -29.27 0.51 20.50
N SER A 13 -28.95 1.29 21.54
CA SER A 13 -27.90 2.30 21.50
C SER A 13 -26.52 1.69 21.27
N ILE A 14 -26.23 0.56 21.92
CA ILE A 14 -24.97 -0.17 21.76
C ILE A 14 -24.86 -0.71 20.33
N VAL A 15 -25.94 -1.30 19.78
CA VAL A 15 -25.96 -1.82 18.41
C VAL A 15 -25.81 -0.70 17.38
N LYS A 16 -26.46 0.45 17.60
CA LYS A 16 -26.29 1.65 16.75
C LYS A 16 -24.83 2.12 16.76
N TRP A 17 -24.22 2.24 17.93
CA TRP A 17 -22.82 2.63 18.07
C TRP A 17 -21.88 1.63 17.38
N LEU A 18 -22.08 0.33 17.61
CA LEU A 18 -21.23 -0.71 17.04
C LEU A 18 -21.28 -0.72 15.50
N ASN A 19 -22.47 -0.54 14.91
CA ASN A 19 -22.62 -0.42 13.46
C ASN A 19 -22.03 0.89 12.91
N ALA A 20 -22.00 1.97 13.69
CA ALA A 20 -21.35 3.22 13.29
C ALA A 20 -19.82 3.12 13.25
N GLN A 21 -19.23 2.19 14.03
CA GLN A 21 -17.78 1.92 14.03
C GLN A 21 -17.33 0.94 12.94
N ARG A 22 -18.26 0.44 12.11
CA ARG A 22 -17.95 -0.57 11.09
C ARG A 22 -17.14 0.05 9.94
N LEU A 23 -16.06 -0.60 9.55
CA LEU A 23 -15.20 -0.24 8.43
C LEU A 23 -15.83 -0.62 7.08
N THR A 24 -15.22 -0.12 6.01
CA THR A 24 -15.74 -0.09 4.64
C THR A 24 -15.96 -1.49 4.04
N ASP A 25 -15.19 -2.47 4.51
CA ASP A 25 -15.20 -3.87 4.15
C ASP A 25 -16.19 -4.71 4.99
N GLY A 26 -16.87 -4.07 5.95
CA GLY A 26 -17.78 -4.74 6.88
C GLY A 26 -17.09 -5.30 8.13
N GLY A 27 -15.77 -5.12 8.26
CA GLY A 27 -15.01 -5.45 9.46
C GLY A 27 -14.97 -4.31 10.47
N TRP A 28 -14.26 -4.55 11.57
CA TRP A 28 -13.85 -3.55 12.56
C TRP A 28 -12.33 -3.45 12.57
N ALA A 29 -11.78 -2.55 13.40
CA ALA A 29 -10.35 -2.23 13.44
C ALA A 29 -9.42 -3.45 13.51
N SER A 30 -9.81 -4.50 14.24
CA SER A 30 -9.03 -5.73 14.39
C SER A 30 -9.82 -6.99 14.08
N THR A 31 -9.10 -8.11 13.95
CA THR A 31 -9.69 -9.44 13.74
C THR A 31 -10.54 -9.89 14.93
N GLN A 32 -10.08 -9.62 16.16
CA GLN A 32 -10.79 -9.98 17.39
C GLN A 32 -12.07 -9.14 17.53
N ASP A 33 -11.98 -7.84 17.31
CA ASP A 33 -13.13 -6.94 17.37
C ASP A 33 -14.18 -7.34 16.34
N THR A 34 -13.75 -7.67 15.12
CA THR A 34 -14.63 -8.13 14.05
C THR A 34 -15.39 -9.39 14.45
N ALA A 35 -14.70 -10.40 15.00
CA ALA A 35 -15.31 -11.65 15.42
C ALA A 35 -16.36 -11.44 16.52
N TRP A 36 -16.02 -10.68 17.56
CA TRP A 36 -16.91 -10.43 18.68
C TRP A 36 -18.08 -9.50 18.34
N ALA A 37 -17.82 -8.44 17.56
CA ALA A 37 -18.85 -7.52 17.08
C ALA A 37 -19.86 -8.26 16.20
N MET A 38 -19.38 -9.06 15.25
CA MET A 38 -20.24 -9.83 14.36
C MET A 38 -21.09 -10.84 15.13
N LYS A 39 -20.50 -11.59 16.07
CA LYS A 39 -21.24 -12.51 16.94
C LYS A 39 -22.33 -11.79 17.72
N ALA A 40 -22.01 -10.66 18.35
CA ALA A 40 -22.97 -9.89 19.14
C ALA A 40 -24.13 -9.36 18.28
N LEU A 41 -23.84 -8.88 17.06
CA LEU A 41 -24.87 -8.42 16.13
C LEU A 41 -25.76 -9.56 15.62
N ILE A 42 -25.18 -10.73 15.34
CA ILE A 42 -25.97 -11.92 14.95
C ILE A 42 -26.93 -12.32 16.07
N GLU A 43 -26.45 -12.43 17.31
CA GLU A 43 -27.30 -12.78 18.45
C GLU A 43 -28.43 -11.76 18.66
N TYR A 44 -28.13 -10.46 18.53
CA TYR A 44 -29.12 -9.39 18.61
C TYR A 44 -30.18 -9.50 17.50
N THR A 45 -29.76 -9.71 16.25
CA THR A 45 -30.70 -9.84 15.10
C THR A 45 -31.66 -11.03 15.27
N ASN A 46 -31.17 -12.15 15.80
CA ASN A 46 -31.98 -13.34 16.05
C ASN A 46 -32.94 -13.12 17.23
N SER A 47 -32.45 -12.53 18.33
CA SER A 47 -33.25 -12.31 19.54
C SER A 47 -34.42 -11.35 19.31
N ASN A 48 -34.21 -10.33 18.47
CA ASN A 48 -35.21 -9.30 18.18
C ASN A 48 -36.01 -9.58 16.90
N ARG A 49 -35.82 -10.75 16.26
CA ARG A 49 -36.55 -11.18 15.04
C ARG A 49 -36.58 -10.12 13.93
N LEU A 50 -35.47 -9.39 13.75
CA LEU A 50 -35.40 -8.23 12.85
C LEU A 50 -35.63 -8.59 11.38
N ARG A 51 -35.50 -9.88 11.01
CA ARG A 51 -35.73 -10.41 9.66
C ARG A 51 -37.20 -10.60 9.30
N ASP A 52 -38.11 -10.50 10.28
CA ASP A 52 -39.53 -10.73 10.05
C ASP A 52 -40.23 -9.52 9.39
N VAL A 53 -39.65 -8.33 9.54
CA VAL A 53 -40.16 -7.08 8.95
C VAL A 53 -39.26 -6.67 7.79
N SER A 54 -39.80 -6.65 6.58
CA SER A 54 -39.03 -6.31 5.37
C SER A 54 -39.90 -5.55 4.36
N GLY A 55 -39.40 -4.42 3.87
CA GLY A 55 -40.11 -3.56 2.94
C GLY A 55 -39.64 -2.13 3.09
N LEU A 56 -38.35 -1.90 2.82
CA LEU A 56 -37.74 -0.58 2.92
C LEU A 56 -37.40 -0.05 1.54
N THR A 57 -37.69 1.22 1.31
CA THR A 57 -37.23 1.99 0.16
C THR A 57 -36.33 3.09 0.65
N VAL A 58 -35.07 3.09 0.21
CA VAL A 58 -34.06 4.08 0.55
C VAL A 58 -33.76 4.91 -0.69
N SER A 59 -34.07 6.21 -0.64
CA SER A 59 -33.73 7.17 -1.68
C SER A 59 -32.57 8.05 -1.24
N ILE A 60 -31.55 8.12 -2.08
CA ILE A 60 -30.30 8.85 -1.85
C ILE A 60 -30.19 9.95 -2.90
N GLU A 61 -30.06 11.17 -2.40
CA GLU A 61 -29.85 12.38 -3.18
C GLU A 61 -28.51 12.96 -2.77
N ALA A 62 -27.57 13.07 -3.71
CA ALA A 62 -26.26 13.67 -3.46
C ALA A 62 -26.07 14.86 -4.39
N THR A 63 -25.48 15.94 -3.88
CA THR A 63 -25.17 17.14 -4.68
C THR A 63 -24.33 16.79 -5.91
N ALA A 64 -23.37 15.88 -5.76
CA ALA A 64 -22.49 15.42 -6.83
C ALA A 64 -23.18 14.57 -7.94
N LEU A 65 -24.43 14.12 -7.75
CA LEU A 65 -25.18 13.36 -8.74
C LEU A 65 -26.02 14.24 -9.69
N SER A 66 -25.83 15.56 -9.67
CA SER A 66 -26.49 16.51 -10.59
C SER A 66 -28.01 16.35 -10.65
N GLY A 67 -28.66 16.20 -9.49
CA GLY A 67 -30.12 16.05 -9.38
C GLY A 67 -30.66 14.64 -9.62
N HIS A 68 -29.81 13.64 -9.89
CA HIS A 68 -30.25 12.25 -9.97
C HIS A 68 -30.43 11.64 -8.59
N THR A 69 -31.65 11.21 -8.29
CA THR A 69 -31.95 10.41 -7.10
C THR A 69 -31.69 8.93 -7.40
N LYS A 70 -30.94 8.27 -6.53
CA LYS A 70 -30.73 6.80 -6.59
C LYS A 70 -31.61 6.14 -5.54
N THR A 71 -32.36 5.12 -5.93
CA THR A 71 -33.27 4.40 -5.04
C THR A 71 -32.85 2.95 -4.91
N ILE A 72 -32.92 2.45 -3.68
CA ILE A 72 -32.66 1.06 -3.31
C ILE A 72 -33.93 0.52 -2.66
N HIS A 73 -34.41 -0.62 -3.14
CA HIS A 73 -35.52 -1.34 -2.55
C HIS A 73 -35.00 -2.59 -1.85
N VAL A 74 -35.31 -2.74 -0.56
CA VAL A 74 -34.92 -3.88 0.26
C VAL A 74 -36.17 -4.69 0.63
N ASN A 75 -36.20 -5.94 0.20
CA ASN A 75 -37.27 -6.92 0.38
C ASN A 75 -36.70 -8.26 0.86
N ARG A 76 -37.56 -9.27 1.10
CA ARG A 76 -37.11 -10.58 1.61
C ARG A 76 -36.12 -11.28 0.69
N GLN A 77 -36.24 -11.07 -0.62
CA GLN A 77 -35.46 -11.74 -1.64
C GLN A 77 -34.03 -11.19 -1.72
N ASN A 78 -33.82 -9.90 -1.42
CA ASN A 78 -32.52 -9.24 -1.55
C ASN A 78 -31.90 -8.76 -0.22
N LEU A 79 -32.44 -9.18 0.93
CA LEU A 79 -31.96 -8.84 2.29
C LEU A 79 -30.46 -9.10 2.49
N ALA A 80 -29.93 -10.20 1.93
CA ALA A 80 -28.54 -10.59 2.08
C ALA A 80 -27.63 -10.01 0.98
N GLN A 81 -28.19 -9.34 -0.03
CA GLN A 81 -27.44 -8.80 -1.15
C GLN A 81 -26.92 -7.40 -0.81
N LEU A 82 -25.60 -7.23 -0.92
CA LEU A 82 -24.97 -5.92 -0.77
C LEU A 82 -25.32 -5.05 -1.97
N GLN A 83 -25.89 -3.87 -1.71
CA GLN A 83 -26.23 -2.87 -2.72
C GLN A 83 -25.32 -1.65 -2.53
N LYS A 84 -24.65 -1.22 -3.61
CA LYS A 84 -23.70 -0.09 -3.60
C LYS A 84 -24.14 0.98 -4.58
N ILE A 85 -23.96 2.24 -4.21
CA ILE A 85 -24.11 3.40 -5.09
C ILE A 85 -22.79 4.15 -5.06
N GLU A 86 -22.19 4.32 -6.23
CA GLU A 86 -21.01 5.14 -6.38
C GLU A 86 -21.40 6.59 -6.59
N ILE A 87 -20.78 7.48 -5.82
CA ILE A 87 -20.94 8.92 -5.95
C ILE A 87 -19.60 9.45 -6.50
N PRO A 88 -19.53 9.81 -7.79
CA PRO A 88 -18.29 10.31 -8.38
C PRO A 88 -17.94 11.67 -7.78
N HIS A 89 -16.65 11.91 -7.55
CA HIS A 89 -16.14 13.17 -7.02
C HIS A 89 -16.96 13.69 -5.84
N ALA A 90 -17.11 12.90 -4.77
CA ALA A 90 -18.01 13.24 -3.67
C ALA A 90 -17.72 14.64 -3.08
N TRP A 91 -18.65 15.58 -3.29
CA TRP A 91 -18.65 16.93 -2.72
C TRP A 91 -20.07 17.31 -2.30
N GLY A 92 -20.19 18.22 -1.32
CA GLY A 92 -21.47 18.70 -0.82
C GLY A 92 -22.18 17.74 0.13
N THR A 93 -23.51 17.81 0.16
CA THR A 93 -24.35 17.06 1.12
C THR A 93 -24.96 15.83 0.48
N VAL A 94 -25.07 14.76 1.27
CA VAL A 94 -25.82 13.55 0.91
C VAL A 94 -27.06 13.48 1.79
N LYS A 95 -28.23 13.49 1.16
CA LYS A 95 -29.53 13.36 1.82
C LYS A 95 -30.05 11.95 1.60
N VAL A 96 -30.42 11.30 2.70
CA VAL A 96 -30.95 9.95 2.72
C VAL A 96 -32.38 10.02 3.25
N GLN A 97 -33.32 9.40 2.53
CA GLN A 97 -34.68 9.21 3.02
C GLN A 97 -35.03 7.73 2.95
N ALA A 98 -35.51 7.18 4.06
CA ALA A 98 -35.99 5.80 4.14
C ALA A 98 -37.51 5.81 4.36
N LYS A 99 -38.25 5.01 3.59
CA LYS A 99 -39.70 4.82 3.69
C LYS A 99 -40.03 3.33 3.78
N GLY A 100 -41.01 2.98 4.60
CA GLY A 100 -41.48 1.60 4.78
C GLY A 100 -41.12 1.03 6.16
N ALA A 101 -41.09 -0.30 6.27
CA ALA A 101 -40.89 -1.00 7.53
C ALA A 101 -39.76 -2.03 7.42
N GLY A 102 -38.84 -2.00 8.38
CA GLY A 102 -37.72 -2.93 8.47
C GLY A 102 -36.46 -2.23 9.01
N PHE A 103 -35.34 -2.96 8.98
CA PHE A 103 -34.04 -2.43 9.36
C PHE A 103 -33.06 -2.56 8.19
N ALA A 104 -32.30 -1.50 7.94
CA ALA A 104 -31.21 -1.49 6.97
C ALA A 104 -30.00 -0.78 7.56
N ILE A 105 -28.81 -1.29 7.25
CA ILE A 105 -27.55 -0.64 7.59
C ILE A 105 -27.10 0.13 6.36
N LEU A 106 -27.11 1.45 6.44
CA LEU A 106 -26.56 2.32 5.43
C LEU A 106 -25.18 2.79 5.87
N GLN A 107 -24.20 2.65 4.98
CA GLN A 107 -22.82 3.03 5.25
C GLN A 107 -22.28 3.86 4.09
N MET A 108 -21.64 4.98 4.40
CA MET A 108 -20.96 5.84 3.45
C MET A 108 -19.46 5.76 3.68
N THR A 109 -18.69 5.63 2.61
CA THR A 109 -17.23 5.53 2.65
C THR A 109 -16.63 6.54 1.68
N VAL A 110 -15.61 7.26 2.12
CA VAL A 110 -14.84 8.20 1.30
C VAL A 110 -13.36 7.90 1.50
N GLN A 111 -12.62 7.79 0.40
CA GLN A 111 -11.17 7.59 0.41
C GLN A 111 -10.49 8.70 -0.40
N TYR A 112 -9.48 9.32 0.18
CA TYR A 112 -8.68 10.37 -0.46
C TYR A 112 -7.26 10.34 0.11
N ASN A 113 -6.31 10.88 -0.65
CA ASN A 113 -4.92 11.00 -0.22
C ASN A 113 -4.70 12.36 0.46
N VAL A 114 -3.88 12.37 1.50
CA VAL A 114 -3.55 13.58 2.27
C VAL A 114 -2.03 13.75 2.30
N ASP A 115 -1.56 14.88 1.79
CA ASP A 115 -0.15 15.26 1.74
C ASP A 115 0.24 16.29 2.81
N ARG A 116 -0.75 16.99 3.38
CA ARG A 116 -0.53 18.02 4.41
C ARG A 116 -0.57 17.42 5.82
N PRO A 117 0.48 17.60 6.64
CA PRO A 117 0.53 17.05 8.00
C PRO A 117 -0.66 17.43 8.90
N ARG A 118 -1.22 18.64 8.72
CA ARG A 118 -2.39 19.10 9.49
C ARG A 118 -3.64 18.23 9.31
N PHE A 119 -3.79 17.59 8.14
CA PHE A 119 -4.94 16.77 7.82
C PHE A 119 -4.67 15.27 7.99
N GLN A 120 -3.45 14.89 8.41
CA GLN A 120 -3.13 13.51 8.72
C GLN A 120 -3.66 13.15 10.10
N THR A 121 -4.34 12.00 10.19
CA THR A 121 -4.82 11.47 11.47
C THR A 121 -3.63 10.97 12.27
N GLN A 122 -3.36 11.61 13.40
CA GLN A 122 -2.30 11.19 14.32
C GLN A 122 -2.77 10.02 15.20
N PRO A 123 -1.86 9.14 15.63
CA PRO A 123 -2.19 8.12 16.62
C PRO A 123 -2.66 8.80 17.92
N PRO A 124 -3.67 8.24 18.62
CA PRO A 124 -4.17 8.83 19.86
C PRO A 124 -3.12 8.78 20.99
N VAL A 125 -2.23 7.80 20.95
CA VAL A 125 -1.13 7.62 21.90
C VAL A 125 0.15 7.25 21.14
N PRO A 126 1.30 7.89 21.43
CA PRO A 126 2.58 7.53 20.86
C PRO A 126 3.07 6.19 21.48
N ALA A 127 2.74 5.09 20.81
CA ALA A 127 2.96 3.75 21.35
C ALA A 127 4.27 3.08 20.89
N PHE A 128 4.81 3.54 19.76
CA PHE A 128 6.02 3.00 19.16
C PHE A 128 7.00 4.11 18.83
N ASP A 129 8.29 3.79 18.88
CA ASP A 129 9.36 4.56 18.26
C ASP A 129 9.81 3.87 16.98
N LEU A 130 10.21 4.65 15.98
CA LEU A 130 10.56 4.15 14.66
C LEU A 130 11.68 5.00 14.04
N ILE A 131 12.81 4.36 13.78
CA ILE A 131 13.98 4.96 13.15
C ILE A 131 14.28 4.21 11.86
N THR A 132 14.23 4.91 10.73
CA THR A 132 14.43 4.31 9.41
C THR A 132 15.59 4.97 8.67
N LYS A 133 16.38 4.13 7.99
CA LYS A 133 17.49 4.55 7.13
C LYS A 133 17.48 3.67 5.89
N ALA A 134 17.79 4.25 4.73
CA ALA A 134 18.09 3.45 3.57
C ALA A 134 19.32 3.96 2.84
N ILE A 135 20.10 3.01 2.33
CA ILE A 135 21.38 3.24 1.67
C ILE A 135 21.25 2.74 0.23
N PHE A 136 21.38 3.67 -0.70
CA PHE A 136 21.36 3.39 -2.13
C PHE A 136 22.77 3.04 -2.60
N HIS A 137 22.89 1.94 -3.33
CA HIS A 137 24.17 1.47 -3.85
C HIS A 137 24.00 0.66 -5.14
N GLY A 138 25.13 0.31 -5.75
CA GLY A 138 25.17 -0.32 -7.07
C GLY A 138 25.00 0.68 -8.21
N ARG A 139 25.01 0.18 -9.45
CA ARG A 139 24.96 1.01 -10.64
C ARG A 139 23.58 1.67 -10.78
N ASN A 140 23.55 3.00 -10.88
CA ASN A 140 22.33 3.79 -10.96
C ASN A 140 21.35 3.43 -9.83
N GLN A 141 21.87 3.22 -8.61
CA GLN A 141 21.11 2.88 -7.42
C GLN A 141 20.28 1.59 -7.54
N SER A 142 20.81 0.56 -8.21
CA SER A 142 20.08 -0.70 -8.43
C SER A 142 19.72 -1.47 -7.16
N HIS A 143 20.38 -1.19 -6.03
CA HIS A 143 20.12 -1.82 -4.74
C HIS A 143 19.83 -0.78 -3.68
N ILE A 144 18.85 -1.07 -2.82
CA ILE A 144 18.51 -0.23 -1.67
C ILE A 144 18.52 -1.12 -0.44
N SER A 145 19.47 -0.87 0.47
CA SER A 145 19.50 -1.54 1.77
C SER A 145 18.71 -0.71 2.77
N TYR A 146 17.63 -1.29 3.28
CA TYR A 146 16.82 -0.73 4.36
C TYR A 146 17.36 -1.19 5.71
N SER A 147 17.36 -0.27 6.67
CA SER A 147 17.56 -0.52 8.09
C SER A 147 16.44 0.20 8.84
N SER A 148 15.59 -0.57 9.53
CA SER A 148 14.49 -0.06 10.33
C SER A 148 14.64 -0.60 11.75
N CYS A 149 14.65 0.29 12.73
CA CYS A 149 14.68 -0.04 14.14
C CYS A 149 13.40 0.47 14.79
N GLN A 150 12.75 -0.41 15.56
CA GLN A 150 11.49 -0.12 16.23
C GLN A 150 11.52 -0.64 17.67
N ARG A 151 10.80 0.05 18.55
CA ARG A 151 10.60 -0.33 19.94
C ARG A 151 9.25 0.15 20.46
N TRP A 152 8.80 -0.48 21.53
CA TRP A 152 7.62 -0.08 22.28
C TRP A 152 7.96 1.04 23.27
N THR A 153 7.19 2.13 23.24
CA THR A 153 7.41 3.28 24.13
C THR A 153 6.34 3.44 25.20
N ASN A 154 5.16 2.84 25.00
CA ASN A 154 4.03 2.98 25.93
C ASN A 154 4.12 1.97 27.10
N VAL A 155 5.23 2.04 27.84
CA VAL A 155 5.55 1.13 28.96
C VAL A 155 4.58 1.26 30.14
N ASN A 156 3.91 2.42 30.26
CA ASN A 156 2.91 2.68 31.29
C ASN A 156 1.68 1.78 31.17
N GLU A 157 1.32 1.37 29.94
CA GLU A 157 0.20 0.47 29.71
C GLU A 157 0.62 -1.00 29.84
N SER A 158 1.75 -1.36 29.25
CA SER A 158 2.29 -2.71 29.26
C SER A 158 3.79 -2.71 29.07
N VAL A 159 4.48 -3.69 29.66
CA VAL A 159 5.94 -3.86 29.53
C VAL A 159 6.36 -4.14 28.07
N ARG A 160 5.46 -4.73 27.27
CA ARG A 160 5.66 -5.06 25.86
C ARG A 160 4.39 -4.78 25.05
N SER A 161 4.54 -4.62 23.74
CA SER A 161 3.40 -4.51 22.82
C SER A 161 2.66 -5.85 22.68
N GLY A 162 1.49 -5.82 22.03
CA GLY A 162 0.92 -7.01 21.41
C GLY A 162 1.76 -7.45 20.19
N MET A 163 1.17 -8.31 19.35
CA MET A 163 1.81 -8.66 18.07
C MET A 163 1.96 -7.39 17.24
N ALA A 164 3.17 -7.08 16.81
CA ALA A 164 3.47 -5.85 16.09
C ALA A 164 3.80 -6.14 14.63
N VAL A 165 3.45 -5.21 13.74
CA VAL A 165 3.73 -5.30 12.32
C VAL A 165 4.51 -4.07 11.88
N LEU A 166 5.66 -4.30 11.24
CA LEU A 166 6.39 -3.29 10.49
C LEU A 166 6.02 -3.41 9.02
N ASP A 167 5.45 -2.35 8.48
CA ASP A 167 5.04 -2.19 7.09
C ASP A 167 5.98 -1.20 6.39
N VAL A 168 6.81 -1.73 5.48
CA VAL A 168 7.75 -0.93 4.69
C VAL A 168 7.28 -0.83 3.25
N THR A 169 6.93 0.37 2.79
CA THR A 169 6.57 0.60 1.38
C THR A 169 7.83 0.65 0.52
N ILE A 170 7.89 -0.18 -0.53
CA ILE A 170 9.01 -0.23 -1.47
C ILE A 170 8.76 0.65 -2.71
N PRO A 171 9.79 1.28 -3.29
CA PRO A 171 9.65 2.10 -4.48
C PRO A 171 9.22 1.26 -5.70
N THR A 172 8.52 1.89 -6.64
CA THR A 172 8.12 1.24 -7.89
C THR A 172 9.31 0.74 -8.69
N GLY A 173 9.23 -0.51 -9.15
CA GLY A 173 10.27 -1.17 -9.93
C GLY A 173 11.32 -1.91 -9.10
N TYR A 174 11.30 -1.77 -7.77
CA TYR A 174 12.09 -2.59 -6.87
C TYR A 174 11.28 -3.77 -6.34
N ILE A 175 11.95 -4.90 -6.15
CA ILE A 175 11.37 -6.08 -5.54
C ILE A 175 12.38 -6.71 -4.59
N ILE A 176 11.85 -7.52 -3.67
CA ILE A 176 12.61 -8.53 -2.95
C ILE A 176 11.92 -9.87 -3.19
N GLN A 177 12.70 -10.94 -3.24
CA GLN A 177 12.15 -12.29 -3.39
C GLN A 177 11.68 -12.82 -2.04
N GLN A 178 10.52 -13.48 -2.00
CA GLN A 178 9.97 -14.04 -0.77
C GLN A 178 10.95 -15.04 -0.13
N GLN A 179 11.68 -15.82 -0.93
CA GLN A 179 12.68 -16.77 -0.45
C GLN A 179 13.81 -16.09 0.36
N LYS A 180 14.22 -14.87 -0.02
CA LYS A 180 15.24 -14.10 0.71
C LYS A 180 14.71 -13.68 2.09
N LEU A 181 13.44 -13.28 2.18
CA LEU A 181 12.79 -12.93 3.43
C LEU A 181 12.60 -14.15 4.35
N ASP A 182 12.16 -15.28 3.79
CA ASP A 182 12.01 -16.52 4.55
C ASP A 182 13.36 -16.98 5.12
N ALA A 183 14.42 -16.94 4.30
CA ALA A 183 15.78 -17.22 4.74
C ALA A 183 16.25 -16.26 5.84
N TYR A 184 15.95 -14.96 5.72
CA TYR A 184 16.26 -13.96 6.74
C TYR A 184 15.60 -14.27 8.08
N VAL A 185 14.31 -14.62 8.09
CA VAL A 185 13.60 -15.03 9.32
C VAL A 185 14.22 -16.28 9.93
N LEU A 186 14.61 -17.25 9.10
CA LEU A 186 15.25 -18.49 9.56
C LEU A 186 16.63 -18.28 10.22
N THR A 187 17.32 -17.18 9.93
CA THR A 187 18.58 -16.86 10.62
C THR A 187 18.41 -16.62 12.11
N ARG A 188 17.19 -16.22 12.56
CA ARG A 188 16.88 -15.86 13.95
C ARG A 188 17.79 -14.77 14.55
N ASN A 189 18.39 -13.94 13.70
CA ASN A 189 19.23 -12.82 14.16
C ASN A 189 18.40 -11.69 14.78
N VAL A 190 17.13 -11.56 14.37
CA VAL A 190 16.21 -10.54 14.89
C VAL A 190 15.34 -11.18 15.95
N GLN A 191 15.30 -10.57 17.14
CA GLN A 191 14.47 -11.05 18.24
C GLN A 191 12.98 -10.93 17.89
N ASN A 192 12.21 -11.92 18.35
CA ASN A 192 10.74 -11.97 18.23
C ASN A 192 10.18 -11.89 16.80
N LEU A 193 11.02 -11.97 15.76
CA LEU A 193 10.57 -11.96 14.37
C LEU A 193 9.95 -13.31 14.00
N LEU A 194 8.64 -13.32 13.74
CA LEU A 194 7.88 -14.53 13.42
C LEU A 194 7.84 -14.83 11.93
N ARG A 195 7.62 -13.79 11.12
CA ARG A 195 7.41 -13.92 9.67
C ARG A 195 7.75 -12.64 8.95
N ALA A 196 8.20 -12.75 7.71
CA ALA A 196 8.31 -11.64 6.77
C ALA A 196 7.59 -12.01 5.47
N ARG A 197 6.82 -11.09 4.89
CA ARG A 197 6.04 -11.36 3.67
C ARG A 197 5.95 -10.13 2.78
N ILE A 198 5.94 -10.35 1.47
CA ILE A 198 5.63 -9.32 0.48
C ILE A 198 4.12 -9.29 0.21
N GLU A 199 3.55 -8.09 0.26
CA GLU A 199 2.15 -7.84 -0.09
C GLU A 199 2.05 -6.60 -0.99
N GLY A 200 1.81 -6.82 -2.28
CA GLY A 200 1.81 -5.74 -3.27
C GLY A 200 3.16 -5.02 -3.33
N LYS A 201 3.19 -3.73 -2.97
CA LYS A 201 4.40 -2.88 -2.89
C LYS A 201 4.87 -2.67 -1.45
N LYS A 202 4.58 -3.62 -0.57
CA LYS A 202 4.92 -3.55 0.84
C LYS A 202 5.67 -4.80 1.26
N VAL A 203 6.62 -4.62 2.16
CA VAL A 203 7.30 -5.70 2.87
C VAL A 203 6.85 -5.62 4.33
N LEU A 204 6.20 -6.67 4.78
CA LEU A 204 5.61 -6.78 6.11
C LEU A 204 6.47 -7.69 6.98
N PHE A 205 6.90 -7.21 8.13
CA PHE A 205 7.56 -8.01 9.17
C PHE A 205 6.63 -8.13 10.38
N TYR A 206 6.38 -9.36 10.81
CA TYR A 206 5.51 -9.70 11.93
C TYR A 206 6.36 -10.08 13.13
N PHE A 207 6.19 -9.35 14.23
CA PHE A 207 6.85 -9.61 15.50
C PHE A 207 5.85 -10.17 16.50
N GLU A 208 6.25 -11.15 17.31
CA GLU A 208 5.42 -11.65 18.39
C GLU A 208 5.08 -10.55 19.40
N TYR A 209 6.08 -9.71 19.71
CA TYR A 209 5.95 -8.48 20.47
C TYR A 209 7.20 -7.61 20.24
N LEU A 210 7.09 -6.33 20.56
CA LEU A 210 8.21 -5.40 20.73
C LEU A 210 8.25 -4.94 22.19
N ASP A 211 9.44 -4.83 22.74
CA ASP A 211 9.73 -4.31 24.07
C ASP A 211 10.35 -2.91 23.97
N ASP A 212 10.83 -2.37 25.08
CA ASP A 212 11.49 -1.06 25.13
C ASP A 212 12.90 -1.05 24.50
N ILE A 213 13.40 -2.22 24.08
CA ILE A 213 14.68 -2.40 23.42
C ILE A 213 14.50 -2.24 21.90
N GLU A 214 15.45 -1.56 21.26
CA GLU A 214 15.44 -1.40 19.81
C GLU A 214 15.64 -2.74 19.09
N THR A 215 14.60 -3.18 18.39
CA THR A 215 14.66 -4.33 17.49
C THR A 215 14.81 -3.83 16.07
N CYS A 216 15.89 -4.20 15.40
CA CYS A 216 16.19 -3.73 14.04
C CYS A 216 16.03 -4.84 12.98
N VAL A 217 15.51 -4.48 11.82
CA VAL A 217 15.49 -5.32 10.62
C VAL A 217 16.29 -4.68 9.49
N ASN A 218 17.12 -5.49 8.83
CA ASN A 218 17.92 -5.07 7.71
C ASN A 218 17.61 -5.96 6.50
N PHE A 219 17.25 -5.35 5.38
CA PHE A 219 16.98 -6.10 4.15
C PHE A 219 17.31 -5.25 2.93
N THR A 220 17.67 -5.91 1.83
CA THR A 220 18.03 -5.24 0.58
C THR A 220 17.01 -5.57 -0.49
N ILE A 221 16.48 -4.54 -1.13
CA ILE A 221 15.61 -4.66 -2.29
C ILE A 221 16.39 -4.34 -3.56
N GLU A 222 15.99 -4.94 -4.67
CA GLU A 222 16.72 -4.93 -5.93
C GLU A 222 15.82 -4.39 -7.04
N ARG A 223 16.39 -3.56 -7.92
CA ARG A 223 15.67 -3.01 -9.07
C ARG A 223 15.45 -4.09 -10.11
N TRP A 224 14.20 -4.43 -10.35
CA TRP A 224 13.79 -5.38 -11.38
C TRP A 224 13.30 -4.70 -12.65
N TYR A 225 12.56 -3.59 -12.48
CA TYR A 225 12.03 -2.81 -13.59
C TYR A 225 12.66 -1.41 -13.60
N PRO A 226 13.13 -0.95 -14.76
CA PRO A 226 13.64 0.40 -14.92
C PRO A 226 12.47 1.40 -14.90
N VAL A 227 12.24 2.06 -13.77
CA VAL A 227 11.21 3.11 -13.61
C VAL A 227 11.88 4.46 -13.32
N ALA A 228 11.64 5.45 -14.19
CA ALA A 228 12.05 6.84 -13.97
C ALA A 228 10.96 7.60 -13.21
N ASN A 229 11.33 8.72 -12.58
CA ASN A 229 10.39 9.59 -11.85
C ASN A 229 9.51 8.80 -10.84
N MET A 230 10.16 7.98 -10.03
CA MET A 230 9.46 7.12 -9.05
C MET A 230 8.94 7.93 -7.86
N THR A 231 8.06 7.34 -7.06
CA THR A 231 7.58 7.98 -5.82
C THR A 231 8.74 8.32 -4.88
N ARG A 232 8.90 9.61 -4.56
CA ARG A 232 9.96 10.11 -3.69
C ARG A 232 9.70 9.78 -2.22
N TYR A 233 8.51 10.05 -1.71
CA TYR A 233 8.17 9.87 -0.30
C TYR A 233 7.44 8.55 -0.08
N LEU A 234 8.05 7.64 0.67
CA LEU A 234 7.52 6.30 0.91
C LEU A 234 7.31 6.09 2.42
N PRO A 235 6.11 5.73 2.87
CA PRO A 235 5.85 5.55 4.28
C PRO A 235 6.41 4.20 4.77
N VAL A 236 6.99 4.26 5.97
CA VAL A 236 7.35 3.10 6.78
C VAL A 236 6.59 3.24 8.09
N ARG A 237 5.78 2.23 8.42
CA ARG A 237 4.85 2.29 9.54
C ARG A 237 5.03 1.07 10.43
N VAL A 238 5.08 1.28 11.73
CA VAL A 238 4.99 0.22 12.74
C VAL A 238 3.68 0.37 13.50
N TYR A 239 2.96 -0.71 13.71
CA TYR A 239 1.67 -0.69 14.41
C TYR A 239 1.36 -1.98 15.15
N ASP A 240 0.48 -1.91 16.15
CA ASP A 240 -0.04 -3.08 16.85
C ASP A 240 -1.11 -3.78 15.98
N TYR A 241 -1.01 -5.09 15.84
CA TYR A 241 -1.93 -5.89 15.03
C TYR A 241 -3.36 -5.93 15.57
N TYR A 242 -3.51 -5.91 16.90
CA TYR A 242 -4.82 -5.98 17.55
C TYR A 242 -5.41 -4.59 17.80
N ALA A 243 -4.60 -3.54 17.84
CA ALA A 243 -5.05 -2.16 17.97
C ALA A 243 -4.31 -1.24 16.97
N PRO A 244 -4.65 -1.28 15.66
CA PRO A 244 -3.90 -0.57 14.62
C PRO A 244 -3.91 0.96 14.72
N GLU A 245 -4.79 1.55 15.55
CA GLU A 245 -4.72 2.97 15.91
C GLU A 245 -3.43 3.33 16.67
N ARG A 246 -2.79 2.36 17.31
CA ARG A 246 -1.45 2.50 17.91
C ARG A 246 -0.42 2.26 16.84
N PHE A 247 0.05 3.35 16.26
CA PHE A 247 1.08 3.28 15.23
C PHE A 247 2.07 4.43 15.36
N ASN A 248 3.23 4.25 14.73
CA ASN A 248 4.12 5.33 14.38
C ASN A 248 4.49 5.18 12.90
N GLU A 249 4.59 6.30 12.20
CA GLU A 249 4.88 6.35 10.77
C GLU A 249 6.03 7.33 10.52
N SER A 250 7.03 6.87 9.78
CA SER A 250 8.13 7.69 9.28
C SER A 250 8.10 7.69 7.77
N ILE A 251 8.47 8.82 7.16
CA ILE A 251 8.56 8.93 5.70
C ILE A 251 10.01 8.79 5.31
N PHE A 252 10.26 7.83 4.41
CA PHE A 252 11.54 7.66 3.77
C PHE A 252 11.62 8.51 2.48
N ASP A 253 12.70 9.29 2.33
CA ASP A 253 12.94 10.11 1.15
C ASP A 253 13.87 9.40 0.15
N ALA A 254 13.27 8.96 -0.96
CA ALA A 254 13.94 8.29 -2.07
C ALA A 254 14.42 9.26 -3.17
N LEU A 255 14.95 10.43 -2.77
CA LEU A 255 15.54 11.44 -3.65
C LEU A 255 16.48 10.89 -4.74
N PRO A 256 17.50 10.06 -4.42
CA PRO A 256 18.48 9.61 -5.41
C PRO A 256 17.84 8.86 -6.56
N THR A 257 16.77 8.12 -6.28
CA THR A 257 16.07 7.33 -7.28
C THR A 257 14.95 8.12 -7.95
N TYR A 258 14.34 9.09 -7.27
CA TYR A 258 13.40 10.05 -7.86
C TYR A 258 14.05 10.88 -8.98
N ILE A 259 15.28 11.35 -8.76
CA ILE A 259 16.02 12.19 -9.71
C ILE A 259 16.45 11.41 -10.96
N LEU A 260 16.40 10.07 -10.94
CA LEU A 260 16.85 9.26 -12.06
C LEU A 260 16.06 9.57 -13.32
N ASN A 261 16.79 10.01 -14.35
CA ASN A 261 16.22 10.32 -15.65
C ASN A 261 16.02 9.05 -16.47
N ILE A 262 15.13 9.12 -17.47
CA ILE A 262 14.83 7.98 -18.35
C ILE A 262 16.09 7.34 -18.96
N CYS A 263 17.12 8.13 -19.24
CA CYS A 263 18.37 7.63 -19.80
C CYS A 263 19.24 6.86 -18.81
N GLU A 264 19.25 7.26 -17.54
CA GLU A 264 19.97 6.56 -16.48
C GLU A 264 19.27 5.24 -16.13
N VAL A 265 17.95 5.22 -16.29
CA VAL A 265 17.10 4.09 -15.95
C VAL A 265 17.07 3.04 -17.06
N CYS A 266 16.89 3.46 -18.31
CA CYS A 266 16.82 2.59 -19.48
C CYS A 266 18.18 1.99 -19.86
N GLY A 267 19.25 2.77 -19.69
CA GLY A 267 20.62 2.29 -19.79
C GLY A 267 21.02 1.62 -21.11
N SER A 268 20.25 1.80 -22.19
CA SER A 268 20.39 1.07 -23.45
C SER A 268 20.22 1.97 -24.68
N SER A 269 20.79 1.54 -25.81
CA SER A 269 20.63 2.19 -27.12
C SER A 269 19.20 2.08 -27.68
N GLN A 270 18.34 1.27 -27.05
CA GLN A 270 16.92 1.19 -27.40
C GLN A 270 16.14 2.43 -26.94
N CYS A 271 16.75 3.32 -26.15
CA CYS A 271 16.14 4.58 -25.76
C CYS A 271 16.51 5.71 -26.75
N PRO A 272 15.59 6.12 -27.65
CA PRO A 272 15.91 7.00 -28.79
C PRO A 272 16.36 8.40 -28.36
N TYR A 273 15.94 8.88 -27.19
CA TYR A 273 16.23 10.23 -26.70
C TYR A 273 17.46 10.33 -25.80
N CYS A 274 18.29 9.28 -25.73
CA CYS A 274 19.43 9.23 -24.82
C CYS A 274 20.76 9.41 -25.56
N PRO A 275 21.35 10.63 -25.53
CA PRO A 275 22.52 10.96 -26.36
C PRO A 275 23.75 10.10 -25.99
N ILE A 276 23.87 9.67 -24.74
CA ILE A 276 25.00 8.88 -24.24
C ILE A 276 25.07 7.48 -24.88
N TYR A 277 23.91 6.88 -25.19
CA TYR A 277 23.84 5.53 -25.78
C TYR A 277 23.71 5.53 -27.30
N ASN A 278 23.29 6.65 -27.89
CA ASN A 278 23.11 6.81 -29.34
C ASN A 278 24.26 7.60 -29.99
N ALA A 279 25.27 8.00 -29.22
CA ALA A 279 26.51 8.58 -29.74
C ALA A 279 27.36 7.49 -30.39
N ALA A 280 27.23 7.32 -31.71
CA ALA A 280 28.24 6.65 -32.50
C ALA A 280 29.43 7.60 -32.69
N ILE A 281 30.63 7.19 -32.26
CA ILE A 281 31.86 7.85 -32.69
C ILE A 281 31.95 7.64 -34.20
N LYS A 282 31.67 8.66 -35.00
CA LYS A 282 32.05 8.64 -36.41
C LYS A 282 33.58 8.61 -36.45
N LEU A 283 34.15 7.42 -36.61
CA LEU A 283 35.55 7.27 -36.97
C LEU A 283 35.74 7.99 -38.30
N THR A 284 36.24 9.22 -38.27
CA THR A 284 36.69 9.92 -39.47
C THR A 284 37.93 9.17 -39.94
N SER A 285 37.77 8.29 -40.92
CA SER A 285 38.91 7.68 -41.59
C SER A 285 39.74 8.80 -42.21
N SER A 286 41.03 8.88 -41.88
CA SER A 286 41.95 9.82 -42.53
C SER A 286 41.85 9.64 -44.05
N LEU A 287 41.69 10.75 -44.79
CA LEU A 287 41.68 10.76 -46.27
C LEU A 287 42.90 10.03 -46.84
N PHE A 288 44.02 10.04 -46.12
CA PHE A 288 45.24 9.34 -46.49
C PHE A 288 45.06 7.81 -46.49
N ILE A 289 44.34 7.27 -45.51
CA ILE A 289 44.05 5.83 -45.43
C ILE A 289 43.08 5.43 -46.55
N GLN A 290 42.08 6.27 -46.83
CA GLN A 290 41.16 6.00 -47.95
C GLN A 290 41.88 6.05 -49.32
N LEU A 291 42.81 6.98 -49.50
CA LEU A 291 43.63 7.06 -50.71
C LEU A 291 44.58 5.87 -50.84
N ILE A 292 45.22 5.43 -49.75
CA ILE A 292 46.08 4.23 -49.79
C ILE A 292 45.27 3.00 -50.17
N VAL A 293 44.09 2.81 -49.58
CA VAL A 293 43.22 1.68 -49.91
C VAL A 293 42.76 1.75 -51.36
N ALA A 294 42.34 2.93 -51.85
CA ALA A 294 41.94 3.12 -53.24
C ALA A 294 43.09 2.82 -54.22
N VAL A 295 44.31 3.32 -53.94
CA VAL A 295 45.49 3.05 -54.76
C VAL A 295 45.86 1.58 -54.72
N SER A 296 45.80 0.92 -53.56
CA SER A 296 46.08 -0.52 -53.47
C SER A 296 45.05 -1.35 -54.25
N VAL A 297 43.77 -0.97 -54.23
CA VAL A 297 42.72 -1.66 -54.99
C VAL A 297 42.90 -1.46 -56.49
N VAL A 298 43.24 -0.24 -56.93
CA VAL A 298 43.53 0.04 -58.35
C VAL A 298 44.79 -0.69 -58.81
N GLN A 299 45.84 -0.74 -58.00
CA GLN A 299 47.05 -1.50 -58.32
C GLN A 299 46.76 -3.01 -58.38
N PHE A 300 45.94 -3.53 -57.47
CA PHE A 300 45.53 -4.94 -57.48
C PHE A 300 44.67 -5.27 -58.69
N TRP A 301 43.75 -4.39 -59.06
CA TRP A 301 42.91 -4.52 -60.26
C TRP A 301 43.79 -4.49 -61.52
N ASN A 302 44.68 -3.51 -61.66
CA ASN A 302 45.58 -3.41 -62.79
C ASN A 302 46.56 -4.59 -62.89
N TYR A 303 47.00 -5.15 -61.75
CA TYR A 303 47.82 -6.36 -61.74
C TYR A 303 47.08 -7.59 -62.27
N TYR A 304 45.79 -7.72 -61.96
CA TYR A 304 44.97 -8.85 -62.43
C TYR A 304 44.46 -8.68 -63.87
N HIS A 305 44.22 -7.45 -64.34
CA HIS A 305 43.69 -7.18 -65.67
C HIS A 305 44.73 -6.77 -66.72
N GLY A 306 45.98 -6.52 -66.33
CA GLY A 306 47.09 -6.16 -67.24
C GLY A 306 47.92 -7.33 -67.76
N ARG A 307 47.51 -8.58 -67.50
CA ARG A 307 48.10 -9.79 -68.10
C ARG A 307 47.12 -10.43 -69.09
N THR A 308 46.95 -9.77 -70.23
CA THR A 308 46.56 -10.36 -71.52
C THR A 308 47.28 -9.61 -72.62
#